data_AF-A0A958XH11-F1
#
_entry.id   AF-A0A958XH11-F1
#
_cell.length_a   1.000
_cell.length_b   1.000
_cell.length_c   1.000
_cell.angle_alpha   90.00
_cell.angle_beta   90.00
_cell.angle_gamma   90.00
#
_symmetry.space_group_name_H-M   'P 1'
#
loop_
_entity.id
_entity.type
_entity.pdbx_description
1 polymer ?
#
loop_
_entity_poly.entity_id
_entity_poly.type
_entity_poly.pdbx_seq_one_letter_code
_entity_poly.pdbx_strand_id
1 'polypeptide(L)'
;MKSSDLFRFTCLLFGLALLTSCQKEDPVPSQPDNPTIKKTPLEVIWQTTPTDDLWLQVIGIYQNKVLYGSGNYSTGQTLVLADGRTGETVWEKPIKIPPSYRNIPVVYGNFLYYKEYLGSRIYRVPLDNTGPAVEFVMVPGYTTPYFHFYGSSAVVQYLDGYSYSDYEKIALVDTLTGSLDVIMAIQRPANFPPTILITDIPQIWNLPNGDTILTVLKMDGIPNYKLLSRNLSTGDTLYNITINESNPIVFSPERFLVYDGRIFVAFEDKVHCYQADSGVKLWSYTSSQSQSNIRLGIFASGDALVILGKTKNSAARNIATGQSLWHNDLDVFLNTAVSNPIFFNNRMFYSGAISGINLETGIDDWRFSADLITGMRYSPELNILFGIKGDLNGIKQVVAYKYQE
;
A
#
# COMPACT_ATOMS: atom_id res chain seq x y z
N MET A 1 -14.59 5.69 -59.33
CA MET A 1 -13.54 5.20 -58.41
C MET A 1 -13.56 3.69 -58.43
N LYS A 2 -12.40 3.03 -58.54
CA LYS A 2 -12.33 1.56 -58.41
C LYS A 2 -12.48 1.19 -56.94
N SER A 3 -13.05 0.03 -56.60
CA SER A 3 -13.32 -0.35 -55.21
C SER A 3 -12.05 -0.37 -54.33
N SER A 4 -10.88 -0.56 -54.94
CA SER A 4 -9.57 -0.45 -54.28
C SER A 4 -9.26 0.95 -53.75
N ASP A 5 -9.77 1.99 -54.39
CA ASP A 5 -9.49 3.38 -54.03
C ASP A 5 -10.37 3.81 -52.84
N LEU A 6 -11.59 3.28 -52.76
CA LEU A 6 -12.50 3.53 -51.64
C LEU A 6 -11.96 2.91 -50.34
N PHE A 7 -11.45 1.67 -50.40
CA PHE A 7 -10.88 0.99 -49.23
C PHE A 7 -9.64 1.72 -48.67
N ARG A 8 -8.74 2.17 -49.54
CA ARG A 8 -7.55 2.94 -49.13
C ARG A 8 -7.95 4.28 -48.51
N PHE A 9 -8.97 4.94 -49.02
CA PHE A 9 -9.47 6.20 -48.47
C PHE A 9 -10.12 6.01 -47.09
N THR A 10 -10.88 4.91 -46.90
CA THR A 10 -11.47 4.57 -45.59
C THR A 10 -10.42 4.23 -44.54
N CYS A 11 -9.37 3.47 -44.90
CA CYS A 11 -8.26 3.20 -43.99
C CYS A 11 -7.47 4.47 -43.62
N LEU A 12 -7.29 5.40 -44.56
CA LEU A 12 -6.62 6.68 -44.28
C LEU A 12 -7.45 7.56 -43.35
N LEU A 13 -8.78 7.61 -43.55
CA LEU A 13 -9.69 8.35 -42.66
C LEU A 13 -9.74 7.74 -41.25
N PHE A 14 -9.75 6.42 -41.11
CA PHE A 14 -9.66 5.76 -39.82
C PHE A 14 -8.31 5.98 -39.14
N GLY A 15 -7.21 5.96 -39.91
CA GLY A 15 -5.87 6.28 -39.41
C GLY A 15 -5.75 7.72 -38.93
N LEU A 16 -6.32 8.68 -39.67
CA LEU A 16 -6.35 10.09 -39.27
C LEU A 16 -7.24 10.35 -38.05
N ALA A 17 -8.40 9.69 -37.95
CA ALA A 17 -9.27 9.80 -36.78
C ALA A 17 -8.61 9.28 -35.49
N LEU A 18 -7.78 8.23 -35.59
CA LEU A 18 -7.00 7.70 -34.48
C LEU A 18 -5.79 8.57 -34.12
N LEU A 19 -5.20 9.30 -35.09
CA LEU A 19 -4.07 10.20 -34.84
C LEU A 19 -4.49 11.58 -34.28
N THR A 20 -5.75 11.97 -34.43
CA THR A 20 -6.29 13.23 -33.86
C THR A 20 -6.84 13.09 -32.43
N SER A 21 -6.75 11.91 -31.80
CA SER A 21 -7.24 11.73 -30.42
C SER A 21 -6.25 12.22 -29.34
N CYS A 22 -5.24 13.02 -29.70
CA CYS A 22 -4.57 13.90 -28.74
C CYS A 22 -5.59 14.96 -28.27
N GLN A 23 -6.56 14.55 -27.48
CA GLN A 23 -7.45 15.45 -26.76
C GLN A 23 -6.57 16.34 -25.90
N LYS A 24 -6.53 17.63 -26.28
CA LYS A 24 -6.06 18.69 -25.40
C LYS A 24 -6.78 18.49 -24.08
N GLU A 25 -6.04 18.37 -22.98
CA GLU A 25 -6.65 18.17 -21.66
C GLU A 25 -7.74 19.21 -21.48
N ASP A 26 -8.94 18.74 -21.11
CA ASP A 26 -10.04 19.64 -20.79
C ASP A 26 -9.53 20.64 -19.74
N PRO A 27 -9.85 21.93 -19.88
CA PRO A 27 -9.40 22.94 -18.94
C PRO A 27 -9.84 22.51 -17.54
N VAL A 28 -8.85 22.34 -16.64
CA VAL A 28 -9.09 22.00 -15.25
C VAL A 28 -10.02 23.08 -14.68
N PRO A 29 -11.14 22.72 -14.02
CA PRO A 29 -11.99 23.69 -13.36
C PRO A 29 -11.15 24.61 -12.47
N SER A 30 -11.33 25.92 -12.57
CA SER A 30 -10.60 26.88 -11.74
C SER A 30 -10.80 26.53 -10.26
N GLN A 31 -9.70 26.44 -9.51
CA GLN A 31 -9.73 26.15 -8.08
C GLN A 31 -10.59 27.20 -7.36
N PRO A 32 -11.62 26.80 -6.60
CA PRO A 32 -12.41 27.75 -5.81
C PRO A 32 -11.56 28.38 -4.71
N ASP A 33 -11.88 29.63 -4.34
CA ASP A 33 -11.20 30.34 -3.26
C ASP A 33 -11.15 29.48 -1.98
N ASN A 34 -9.97 29.40 -1.35
CA ASN A 34 -9.76 28.59 -0.15
C ASN A 34 -10.78 28.97 0.93
N PRO A 35 -11.72 28.09 1.30
CA PRO A 35 -12.69 28.40 2.33
C PRO A 35 -11.96 28.60 3.66
N THR A 36 -12.43 29.55 4.46
CA THR A 36 -11.95 29.75 5.84
C THR A 36 -12.01 28.40 6.57
N ILE A 37 -10.85 27.88 6.96
CA ILE A 37 -10.69 26.54 7.56
C ILE A 37 -11.65 26.43 8.76
N LYS A 38 -12.64 25.53 8.65
CA LYS A 38 -13.61 25.27 9.71
C LYS A 38 -12.93 24.53 10.88
N LYS A 39 -13.54 24.63 12.08
CA LYS A 39 -13.13 23.88 13.28
C LYS A 39 -12.96 22.39 12.95
N THR A 40 -11.99 21.76 13.62
CA THR A 40 -11.60 20.38 13.37
C THR A 40 -12.69 19.42 13.83
N PRO A 41 -13.17 18.50 12.98
CA PRO A 41 -14.17 17.50 13.36
C PRO A 41 -13.58 16.37 14.20
N LEU A 42 -12.29 16.40 14.53
CA LEU A 42 -11.67 15.36 15.34
C LEU A 42 -11.65 15.72 16.82
N GLU A 43 -12.22 14.85 17.64
CA GLU A 43 -12.17 14.91 19.10
C GLU A 43 -11.25 13.81 19.62
N VAL A 44 -10.25 14.16 20.43
CA VAL A 44 -9.43 13.17 21.13
C VAL A 44 -10.29 12.48 22.19
N ILE A 45 -10.54 11.19 22.05
CA ILE A 45 -11.30 10.41 23.02
C ILE A 45 -10.39 9.94 24.15
N TRP A 46 -9.22 9.41 23.78
CA TRP A 46 -8.20 8.96 24.72
C TRP A 46 -6.81 9.02 24.07
N GLN A 47 -5.80 9.07 24.93
CA GLN A 47 -4.40 8.93 24.53
C GLN A 47 -3.65 8.17 25.62
N THR A 48 -2.66 7.38 25.21
CA THR A 48 -1.78 6.66 26.14
C THR A 48 -0.33 6.78 25.70
N THR A 49 0.57 6.88 26.67
CA THR A 49 2.02 6.91 26.46
C THR A 49 2.59 5.55 26.89
N PRO A 50 3.10 4.73 25.95
CA PRO A 50 3.77 3.49 26.31
C PRO A 50 5.02 3.75 27.15
N THR A 51 5.42 2.77 27.96
CA THR A 51 6.58 2.87 28.85
C THR A 51 7.93 2.91 28.14
N ASP A 52 8.03 2.33 26.94
CA ASP A 52 9.25 2.26 26.12
C ASP A 52 9.07 3.05 24.79
N ASP A 53 9.74 4.20 24.68
CA ASP A 53 9.33 5.27 23.74
C ASP A 53 10.12 5.32 22.40
N LEU A 54 11.11 4.44 22.19
CA LEU A 54 11.94 4.55 20.97
C LEU A 54 11.16 4.22 19.69
N TRP A 55 10.31 3.19 19.74
CA TRP A 55 9.51 2.70 18.61
C TRP A 55 8.08 2.55 19.04
N LEU A 56 7.17 3.27 18.38
CA LEU A 56 5.72 3.08 18.53
C LEU A 56 5.13 2.86 17.14
N GLN A 57 4.30 1.83 17.00
CA GLN A 57 3.54 1.55 15.78
C GLN A 57 2.12 1.10 16.14
N VAL A 58 1.10 1.74 15.57
CA VAL A 58 -0.25 1.15 15.54
C VAL A 58 -0.23 0.08 14.46
N ILE A 59 -0.41 -1.15 14.90
CA ILE A 59 -0.22 -2.35 14.07
C ILE A 59 -1.51 -2.62 13.31
N GLY A 60 -2.62 -2.75 14.03
CA GLY A 60 -3.90 -3.14 13.44
C GLY A 60 -5.06 -2.97 14.41
N ILE A 61 -6.25 -3.27 13.90
CA ILE A 61 -7.51 -3.20 14.63
C ILE A 61 -8.11 -4.61 14.61
N TYR A 62 -8.56 -5.08 15.76
CA TYR A 62 -9.17 -6.39 15.94
C TYR A 62 -10.48 -6.22 16.70
N GLN A 63 -11.61 -6.39 16.00
CA GLN A 63 -12.92 -6.06 16.54
C GLN A 63 -12.91 -4.59 17.04
N ASN A 64 -13.40 -4.36 18.25
CA ASN A 64 -13.39 -3.08 18.94
C ASN A 64 -12.06 -2.76 19.67
N LYS A 65 -10.95 -3.44 19.34
CA LYS A 65 -9.66 -3.28 20.02
C LYS A 65 -8.60 -2.75 19.06
N VAL A 66 -7.65 -2.00 19.59
CA VAL A 66 -6.47 -1.52 18.86
C VAL A 66 -5.24 -2.27 19.36
N LEU A 67 -4.46 -2.81 18.42
CA LEU A 67 -3.16 -3.41 18.70
C LEU A 67 -2.07 -2.42 18.30
N TYR A 68 -1.19 -2.13 19.24
CA TYR A 68 0.01 -1.34 18.99
C TYR A 68 1.24 -2.01 19.61
N GLY A 69 2.41 -1.71 19.04
CA GLY A 69 3.69 -2.17 19.54
C GLY A 69 4.51 -0.98 20.02
N SER A 70 5.06 -1.08 21.24
CA SER A 70 6.12 -0.22 21.75
C SER A 70 7.43 -1.00 21.84
N GLY A 71 8.60 -0.36 21.85
CA GLY A 71 9.84 -1.12 22.04
C GLY A 71 11.14 -0.35 21.85
N ASN A 72 12.24 -1.03 22.16
CA ASN A 72 13.62 -0.55 22.04
C ASN A 72 14.52 -1.66 21.46
N TYR A 73 15.50 -1.29 20.63
CA TYR A 73 16.52 -2.18 20.06
C TYR A 73 17.15 -3.13 21.07
N SER A 74 17.33 -2.68 22.31
CA SER A 74 17.96 -3.49 23.36
C SER A 74 17.00 -4.42 24.10
N THR A 75 15.74 -4.04 24.28
CA THR A 75 14.80 -4.77 25.16
C THR A 75 13.76 -5.60 24.40
N GLY A 76 13.63 -5.39 23.09
CA GLY A 76 12.63 -6.03 22.25
C GLY A 76 11.42 -5.13 22.01
N GLN A 77 10.32 -5.74 21.60
CA GLN A 77 9.03 -5.07 21.43
C GLN A 77 8.03 -5.58 22.46
N THR A 78 7.18 -4.71 22.95
CA THR A 78 6.03 -5.05 23.75
C THR A 78 4.78 -4.77 22.92
N LEU A 79 3.94 -5.79 22.77
CA LEU A 79 2.64 -5.64 22.15
C LEU A 79 1.59 -5.34 23.20
N VAL A 80 0.76 -4.36 22.91
CA VAL A 80 -0.36 -3.97 23.75
C VAL A 80 -1.62 -4.05 22.92
N LEU A 81 -2.59 -4.84 23.40
CA LEU A 81 -3.95 -4.79 22.91
C LEU A 81 -4.77 -3.96 23.88
N ALA A 82 -5.32 -2.85 23.41
CA ALA A 82 -6.16 -1.96 24.20
C ALA A 82 -7.59 -1.93 23.66
N ASP A 83 -8.56 -1.65 24.53
CA ASP A 83 -9.91 -1.34 24.11
C ASP A 83 -9.91 -0.08 23.23
N GLY A 84 -10.52 -0.15 22.06
CA GLY A 84 -10.50 0.94 21.10
C GLY A 84 -11.33 2.16 21.53
N ARG A 85 -12.28 2.00 22.46
CA ARG A 85 -13.13 3.10 22.95
C ARG A 85 -12.54 3.78 24.19
N THR A 86 -11.96 3.01 25.11
CA THR A 86 -11.46 3.54 26.39
C THR A 86 -9.95 3.71 26.45
N GLY A 87 -9.19 3.00 25.60
CA GLY A 87 -7.74 2.93 25.67
C GLY A 87 -7.22 2.05 26.81
N GLU A 88 -8.11 1.39 27.57
CA GLU A 88 -7.71 0.49 28.65
C GLU A 88 -6.99 -0.75 28.09
N THR A 89 -5.85 -1.07 28.68
CA THR A 89 -5.07 -2.26 28.30
C THR A 89 -5.87 -3.54 28.59
N VAL A 90 -6.13 -4.32 27.56
CA VAL A 90 -6.72 -5.67 27.67
C VAL A 90 -5.63 -6.66 28.03
N TRP A 91 -4.50 -6.62 27.32
CA TRP A 91 -3.30 -7.37 27.67
C TRP A 91 -2.05 -6.72 27.09
N GLU A 92 -0.93 -7.09 27.69
CA GLU A 92 0.41 -6.69 27.29
C GLU A 92 1.30 -7.94 27.20
N LYS A 93 2.06 -8.08 26.09
CA LYS A 93 2.95 -9.22 25.87
C LYS A 93 4.32 -8.74 25.42
N PRO A 94 5.39 -9.02 26.18
CA PRO A 94 6.74 -8.81 25.70
C PRO A 94 7.04 -9.82 24.59
N ILE A 95 7.67 -9.33 23.53
CA ILE A 95 8.09 -10.10 22.37
C ILE A 95 9.59 -9.90 22.19
N LYS A 96 10.32 -11.01 22.26
CA LYS A 96 11.77 -11.07 22.07
C LYS A 96 12.17 -11.00 20.59
N ILE A 97 11.55 -10.15 19.79
CA ILE A 97 12.06 -9.84 18.46
C ILE A 97 12.94 -8.60 18.60
N PRO A 98 14.19 -8.62 18.12
CA PRO A 98 14.95 -7.40 17.94
C PRO A 98 14.12 -6.47 17.06
N PRO A 99 13.72 -5.26 17.52
CA PRO A 99 12.90 -4.41 16.70
C PRO A 99 13.65 -4.14 15.41
N SER A 100 12.98 -4.37 14.31
CA SER A 100 13.43 -3.89 13.02
C SER A 100 12.35 -3.01 12.47
N TYR A 101 12.78 -1.92 11.86
CA TYR A 101 11.93 -1.00 11.10
C TYR A 101 11.05 -1.65 10.04
N ARG A 102 11.35 -2.90 9.66
CA ARG A 102 10.74 -3.53 8.48
C ARG A 102 9.72 -4.58 8.81
N ASN A 103 9.66 -5.10 10.04
CA ASN A 103 8.62 -6.07 10.36
C ASN A 103 7.33 -5.31 10.66
N ILE A 104 6.37 -5.38 9.74
CA ILE A 104 5.02 -4.87 9.95
C ILE A 104 4.19 -6.06 10.40
N PRO A 105 3.84 -6.19 11.70
CA PRO A 105 2.94 -7.24 12.12
C PRO A 105 1.58 -7.06 11.45
N VAL A 106 0.91 -8.16 11.14
CA VAL A 106 -0.37 -8.14 10.44
C VAL A 106 -1.42 -8.85 11.30
N VAL A 107 -2.51 -8.15 11.58
CA VAL A 107 -3.69 -8.73 12.21
C VAL A 107 -4.50 -9.43 11.12
N TYR A 108 -4.76 -10.72 11.27
CA TYR A 108 -5.60 -11.49 10.36
C TYR A 108 -6.44 -12.53 11.12
N GLY A 109 -7.77 -12.40 10.99
CA GLY A 109 -8.70 -13.18 11.82
C GLY A 109 -8.48 -12.92 13.31
N ASN A 110 -8.37 -13.99 14.09
CA ASN A 110 -8.14 -13.94 15.55
C ASN A 110 -6.66 -13.94 15.94
N PHE A 111 -5.77 -13.74 14.97
CA PHE A 111 -4.35 -13.87 15.18
C PHE A 111 -3.58 -12.63 14.73
N LEU A 112 -2.48 -12.39 15.42
CA LEU A 112 -1.40 -11.55 14.95
C LEU A 112 -0.33 -12.43 14.32
N TYR A 113 0.08 -12.07 13.12
CA TYR A 113 1.23 -12.65 12.46
C TYR A 113 2.37 -11.64 12.47
N TYR A 114 3.55 -12.11 12.82
CA TYR A 114 4.75 -11.30 12.69
C TYR A 114 5.93 -12.19 12.30
N LYS A 115 7.02 -11.53 11.95
CA LYS A 115 8.22 -12.18 11.44
C LYS A 115 9.44 -11.79 12.24
N GLU A 116 10.42 -12.67 12.29
CA GLU A 116 11.76 -12.32 12.71
C GLU A 116 12.46 -11.46 11.64
N TYR A 117 13.16 -10.39 12.06
CA TYR A 117 13.93 -9.59 11.12
C TYR A 117 15.10 -10.38 10.59
N LEU A 118 15.22 -10.49 9.27
CA LEU A 118 16.26 -11.29 8.61
C LEU A 118 16.26 -12.78 9.05
N GLY A 119 15.19 -13.23 9.73
CA GLY A 119 15.02 -14.60 10.14
C GLY A 119 14.11 -15.38 9.20
N SER A 120 14.14 -16.69 9.39
CA SER A 120 13.28 -17.67 8.71
C SER A 120 11.93 -17.86 9.40
N ARG A 121 11.73 -17.26 10.58
CA ARG A 121 10.60 -17.55 11.45
C ARG A 121 9.43 -16.59 11.26
N ILE A 122 8.26 -17.19 11.11
CA ILE A 122 6.96 -16.53 11.22
C ILE A 122 6.33 -16.99 12.53
N TYR A 123 5.75 -16.07 13.28
CA TYR A 123 5.07 -16.35 14.53
C TYR A 123 3.60 -15.99 14.40
N ARG A 124 2.76 -16.74 15.12
CA ARG A 124 1.32 -16.51 15.22
C ARG A 124 0.95 -16.35 16.69
N VAL A 125 0.28 -15.26 17.03
CA VAL A 125 -0.16 -14.96 18.41
C VAL A 125 -1.69 -14.86 18.46
N PRO A 126 -2.37 -15.66 19.29
CA PRO A 126 -3.80 -15.48 19.54
C PRO A 126 -4.07 -14.11 20.17
N LEU A 127 -4.99 -13.35 19.58
CA LEU A 127 -5.38 -12.02 20.06
C LEU A 127 -6.33 -12.05 21.26
N ASP A 128 -6.99 -13.19 21.49
CA ASP A 128 -7.85 -13.44 22.65
C ASP A 128 -7.08 -13.76 23.95
N ASN A 129 -5.75 -13.70 23.90
CA ASN A 129 -4.84 -14.00 25.02
C ASN A 129 -4.92 -15.45 25.54
N THR A 130 -5.52 -16.38 24.81
CA THR A 130 -5.70 -17.76 25.28
C THR A 130 -4.42 -18.62 25.27
N GLY A 131 -3.32 -18.11 24.69
CA GLY A 131 -2.07 -18.88 24.60
C GLY A 131 -0.80 -18.07 24.34
N PRO A 132 0.37 -18.74 24.44
CA PRO A 132 1.65 -18.16 24.06
C PRO A 132 1.71 -17.89 22.55
N ALA A 133 2.66 -17.05 22.13
CA ALA A 133 3.05 -16.99 20.72
C ALA A 133 3.58 -18.37 20.29
N VAL A 134 3.05 -18.88 19.18
CA VAL A 134 3.49 -20.16 18.63
C VAL A 134 4.39 -19.87 17.44
N GLU A 135 5.59 -20.45 17.43
CA GLU A 135 6.42 -20.49 16.22
C GLU A 135 5.61 -21.22 15.15
N PHE A 136 5.27 -20.47 14.10
CA PHE A 136 4.21 -20.84 13.20
C PHE A 136 4.76 -21.51 11.94
N VAL A 137 5.80 -20.93 11.34
CA VAL A 137 6.46 -21.48 10.13
C VAL A 137 7.94 -21.17 10.13
N MET A 138 8.74 -22.15 9.69
CA MET A 138 10.13 -21.97 9.28
C MET A 138 10.19 -21.89 7.75
N VAL A 139 10.56 -20.73 7.22
CA VAL A 139 10.77 -20.50 5.80
C VAL A 139 12.27 -20.55 5.51
N PRO A 140 12.76 -21.41 4.59
CA PRO A 140 14.19 -21.54 4.37
C PRO A 140 14.79 -20.26 3.77
N GLY A 141 15.44 -19.44 4.62
CA GLY A 141 16.23 -18.27 4.25
C GLY A 141 15.61 -16.91 4.60
N TYR A 142 16.02 -15.87 3.86
CA TYR A 142 15.60 -14.50 4.14
C TYR A 142 14.22 -14.23 3.55
N THR A 143 13.22 -14.17 4.40
CA THR A 143 11.87 -13.77 4.01
C THR A 143 11.82 -12.25 3.76
N THR A 144 10.90 -11.77 2.92
CA THR A 144 10.56 -10.33 2.87
C THR A 144 9.56 -10.00 3.98
N PRO A 145 9.34 -8.72 4.34
CA PRO A 145 8.53 -8.39 5.51
C PRO A 145 7.01 -8.42 5.29
N TYR A 146 6.54 -8.72 4.07
CA TYR A 146 5.14 -8.56 3.72
C TYR A 146 4.43 -9.92 3.67
N PHE A 147 3.27 -9.98 4.33
CA PHE A 147 2.32 -11.08 4.26
C PHE A 147 1.09 -10.62 3.51
N HIS A 148 0.60 -11.45 2.60
CA HIS A 148 -0.68 -11.24 1.97
C HIS A 148 -1.59 -12.42 2.29
N PHE A 149 -2.64 -12.17 3.06
CA PHE A 149 -3.55 -13.23 3.49
C PHE A 149 -4.67 -13.43 2.45
N TYR A 150 -5.01 -14.70 2.21
CA TYR A 150 -6.07 -15.16 1.33
C TYR A 150 -6.76 -16.37 1.94
N GLY A 151 -7.97 -16.18 2.46
CA GLY A 151 -8.70 -17.26 3.14
C GLY A 151 -7.90 -17.87 4.30
N SER A 152 -7.73 -19.19 4.29
CA SER A 152 -6.89 -19.87 5.28
C SER A 152 -5.41 -19.88 4.92
N SER A 153 -4.95 -19.14 3.91
CA SER A 153 -3.55 -19.12 3.48
C SER A 153 -2.95 -17.72 3.55
N ALA A 154 -1.63 -17.65 3.60
CA ALA A 154 -0.85 -16.44 3.46
C ALA A 154 0.19 -16.66 2.38
N VAL A 155 0.34 -15.71 1.47
CA VAL A 155 1.42 -15.73 0.49
C VAL A 155 2.63 -15.02 1.09
N VAL A 156 3.77 -15.71 1.08
CA VAL A 156 5.04 -15.24 1.62
C VAL A 156 6.10 -15.32 0.54
N GLN A 157 6.84 -14.25 0.38
CA GLN A 157 8.02 -14.20 -0.48
C GLN A 157 9.28 -14.36 0.36
N TYR A 158 10.23 -15.13 -0.15
CA TYR A 158 11.50 -15.38 0.52
C TYR A 158 12.64 -15.72 -0.43
N LEU A 159 13.86 -15.57 0.07
CA LEU A 159 15.09 -15.92 -0.61
C LEU A 159 15.60 -17.24 -0.08
N ASP A 160 15.97 -18.15 -0.97
CA ASP A 160 16.37 -19.52 -0.62
C ASP A 160 17.81 -19.56 -0.08
N GLY A 161 18.00 -19.34 1.22
CA GLY A 161 19.31 -19.41 1.89
C GLY A 161 19.94 -18.07 2.29
N TYR A 162 21.07 -18.16 3.01
CA TYR A 162 21.81 -17.02 3.58
C TYR A 162 22.82 -16.40 2.60
N SER A 163 23.39 -17.20 1.70
CA SER A 163 23.98 -16.65 0.48
C SER A 163 22.82 -16.22 -0.39
N TYR A 164 22.83 -14.98 -0.89
CA TYR A 164 21.87 -14.43 -1.86
C TYR A 164 21.76 -15.34 -3.09
N SER A 165 21.06 -16.46 -2.95
CA SER A 165 21.03 -17.53 -3.92
C SER A 165 20.28 -17.07 -5.16
N ASP A 166 20.43 -17.87 -6.20
CA ASP A 166 19.84 -17.60 -7.51
C ASP A 166 18.31 -17.65 -7.50
N TYR A 167 17.61 -17.82 -6.38
CA TYR A 167 16.15 -17.96 -6.38
C TYR A 167 15.44 -17.07 -5.38
N GLU A 168 14.48 -16.33 -5.90
CA GLU A 168 13.40 -15.74 -5.15
C GLU A 168 12.20 -16.67 -5.21
N LYS A 169 11.64 -17.06 -4.06
CA LYS A 169 10.53 -17.98 -3.96
C LYS A 169 9.30 -17.26 -3.43
N ILE A 170 8.15 -17.67 -3.95
CA ILE A 170 6.84 -17.31 -3.41
C ILE A 170 6.20 -18.62 -2.96
N ALA A 171 5.76 -18.66 -1.71
CA ALA A 171 5.10 -19.80 -1.12
C ALA A 171 3.75 -19.43 -0.53
N LEU A 172 2.85 -20.39 -0.56
CA LEU A 172 1.65 -20.41 0.26
C LEU A 172 2.00 -21.00 1.62
N VAL A 173 1.57 -20.30 2.65
CA VAL A 173 1.58 -20.75 4.03
C VAL A 173 0.14 -21.00 4.42
N ASP A 174 -0.20 -22.25 4.75
CA ASP A 174 -1.47 -22.52 5.41
C ASP A 174 -1.46 -21.89 6.80
N THR A 175 -2.35 -20.94 7.06
CA THR A 175 -2.40 -20.10 8.28
C THR A 175 -2.88 -20.85 9.52
N LEU A 176 -3.39 -22.08 9.38
CA LEU A 176 -3.84 -22.91 10.48
C LEU A 176 -2.73 -23.86 10.95
N THR A 177 -2.09 -24.53 10.01
CA THR A 177 -1.10 -25.60 10.22
C THR A 177 0.34 -25.11 10.16
N GLY A 178 0.59 -23.98 9.50
CA GLY A 178 1.94 -23.49 9.21
C GLY A 178 2.63 -24.24 8.07
N SER A 179 1.90 -25.11 7.37
CA SER A 179 2.46 -25.85 6.23
C SER A 179 2.84 -24.88 5.11
N LEU A 180 4.06 -25.03 4.59
CA LEU A 180 4.61 -24.21 3.51
C LEU A 180 4.55 -25.01 2.20
N ASP A 181 3.88 -24.46 1.19
CA ASP A 181 3.85 -24.99 -0.17
C ASP A 181 4.46 -23.96 -1.14
N VAL A 182 5.53 -24.35 -1.82
CA VAL A 182 6.25 -23.43 -2.72
C VAL A 182 5.56 -23.43 -4.07
N ILE A 183 4.80 -22.37 -4.35
CA ILE A 183 4.02 -22.23 -5.58
C ILE A 183 4.79 -21.52 -6.70
N MET A 184 5.89 -20.84 -6.39
CA MET A 184 6.73 -20.19 -7.38
C MET A 184 8.19 -20.14 -6.95
N ALA A 185 9.08 -20.44 -7.89
CA ALA A 185 10.50 -20.13 -7.79
C ALA A 185 10.90 -19.31 -9.02
N ILE A 186 11.36 -18.09 -8.78
CA ILE A 186 11.88 -17.17 -9.79
C ILE A 186 13.39 -17.29 -9.75
N GLN A 187 13.97 -17.84 -10.82
CA GLN A 187 15.41 -17.89 -10.98
C GLN A 187 15.95 -16.50 -11.35
N ARG A 188 16.88 -16.00 -10.55
CA ARG A 188 17.71 -14.84 -10.85
C ARG A 188 18.72 -15.19 -11.94
N PRO A 189 19.02 -14.28 -12.88
CA PRO A 189 20.08 -14.51 -13.85
C PRO A 189 21.45 -14.66 -13.15
N ALA A 190 22.22 -15.69 -13.54
CA ALA A 190 23.47 -16.12 -12.88
C ALA A 190 24.61 -15.08 -12.82
N ASN A 191 24.48 -13.94 -13.52
CA ASN A 191 25.53 -12.92 -13.65
C ASN A 191 25.28 -11.67 -12.79
N PHE A 192 24.29 -11.69 -11.90
CA PHE A 192 23.97 -10.51 -11.09
C PHE A 192 24.70 -10.50 -9.74
N PRO A 193 25.41 -9.40 -9.39
CA PRO A 193 26.02 -9.29 -8.08
C PRO A 193 24.95 -9.37 -6.98
N PRO A 194 25.28 -9.93 -5.81
CA PRO A 194 24.37 -10.09 -4.68
C PRO A 194 23.96 -8.76 -4.01
N THR A 195 24.09 -7.63 -4.71
CA THR A 195 23.59 -6.34 -4.25
C THR A 195 22.11 -6.46 -3.95
N ILE A 196 21.78 -6.12 -2.70
CA ILE A 196 20.44 -6.12 -2.12
C ILE A 196 19.52 -5.25 -2.98
N LEU A 197 18.84 -5.86 -3.93
CA LEU A 197 17.66 -5.31 -4.55
C LEU A 197 16.49 -6.22 -4.19
N ILE A 198 16.11 -6.17 -2.90
CA ILE A 198 14.76 -6.51 -2.45
C ILE A 198 13.87 -5.37 -2.99
N THR A 199 13.61 -5.35 -4.29
CA THR A 199 12.93 -4.21 -4.90
C THR A 199 11.66 -4.56 -5.62
N ASP A 200 11.47 -5.83 -5.89
CA ASP A 200 10.19 -6.35 -6.34
C ASP A 200 9.58 -7.05 -5.13
N ILE A 201 8.93 -6.28 -4.26
CA ILE A 201 7.95 -6.90 -3.36
C ILE A 201 6.76 -7.19 -4.30
N PRO A 202 6.48 -8.44 -4.72
CA PRO A 202 5.21 -8.82 -5.26
C PRO A 202 4.20 -8.37 -4.23
N GLN A 203 3.54 -7.26 -4.53
CA GLN A 203 2.32 -6.95 -3.83
C GLN A 203 1.37 -8.03 -4.31
N ILE A 204 1.08 -9.01 -3.45
CA ILE A 204 0.17 -10.08 -3.80
C ILE A 204 -1.24 -9.56 -3.57
N TRP A 205 -1.95 -9.34 -4.65
CA TRP A 205 -3.35 -8.95 -4.59
C TRP A 205 -4.18 -10.12 -5.07
N ASN A 206 -5.16 -10.48 -4.28
CA ASN A 206 -6.19 -11.39 -4.73
C ASN A 206 -7.05 -10.62 -5.72
N LEU A 207 -7.03 -11.09 -6.96
CA LEU A 207 -8.02 -10.62 -7.94
C LEU A 207 -9.42 -11.06 -7.51
N PRO A 208 -10.48 -10.42 -8.02
CA PRO A 208 -11.85 -10.82 -7.72
C PRO A 208 -12.17 -12.29 -8.01
N ASN A 209 -11.40 -12.94 -8.88
CA ASN A 209 -11.50 -14.37 -9.19
C ASN A 209 -10.85 -15.29 -8.12
N GLY A 210 -10.25 -14.74 -7.06
CA GLY A 210 -9.74 -15.45 -5.89
C GLY A 210 -8.38 -16.13 -6.07
N ASP A 211 -8.12 -16.73 -7.23
CA ASP A 211 -6.97 -17.63 -7.43
C ASP A 211 -5.85 -16.99 -8.25
N THR A 212 -5.55 -15.70 -8.06
CA THR A 212 -4.49 -15.04 -8.84
C THR A 212 -3.51 -14.27 -7.98
N ILE A 213 -2.21 -14.46 -8.22
CA ILE A 213 -1.13 -13.61 -7.72
C ILE A 213 -0.70 -12.65 -8.82
N LEU A 214 -0.52 -11.40 -8.44
CA LEU A 214 0.12 -10.38 -9.27
C LEU A 214 1.51 -10.06 -8.77
N THR A 215 2.41 -9.77 -9.70
CA THR A 215 3.78 -9.37 -9.40
C THR A 215 4.26 -8.38 -10.43
N VAL A 216 4.89 -7.30 -9.99
CA VAL A 216 5.66 -6.42 -10.86
C VAL A 216 7.13 -6.77 -10.66
N LEU A 217 7.81 -7.11 -11.75
CA LEU A 217 9.23 -7.47 -11.75
C LEU A 217 10.01 -6.40 -12.50
N LYS A 218 11.11 -5.92 -11.90
CA LYS A 218 12.19 -5.21 -12.56
C LYS A 218 13.47 -6.03 -12.41
N MET A 219 13.80 -6.76 -13.46
CA MET A 219 15.10 -7.42 -13.54
C MET A 219 16.16 -6.39 -13.92
N ASP A 220 17.23 -6.30 -13.13
CA ASP A 220 18.36 -5.47 -13.48
C ASP A 220 18.90 -5.82 -14.89
N GLY A 221 19.34 -4.81 -15.62
CA GLY A 221 19.79 -4.96 -17.01
C GLY A 221 18.65 -5.18 -18.02
N ILE A 222 17.40 -5.34 -17.59
CA ILE A 222 16.23 -5.30 -18.48
C ILE A 222 15.65 -3.88 -18.44
N PRO A 223 15.51 -3.21 -19.59
CA PRO A 223 15.06 -1.81 -19.62
C PRO A 223 13.60 -1.61 -19.22
N ASN A 224 12.83 -2.70 -19.10
CA ASN A 224 11.38 -2.68 -18.96
C ASN A 224 10.95 -3.49 -17.72
N TYR A 225 9.80 -3.11 -17.17
CA TYR A 225 9.14 -3.87 -16.11
C TYR A 225 8.27 -4.97 -16.70
N LYS A 226 8.02 -6.01 -15.92
CA LYS A 226 7.04 -7.03 -16.23
C LYS A 226 5.91 -7.00 -15.21
N LEU A 227 4.67 -6.90 -15.67
CA LEU A 227 3.50 -7.20 -14.85
C LEU A 227 3.08 -8.64 -15.14
N LEU A 228 3.32 -9.51 -14.17
CA LEU A 228 3.08 -10.94 -14.22
C LEU A 228 1.84 -11.28 -13.39
N SER A 229 0.96 -12.09 -13.98
CA SER A 229 -0.21 -12.65 -13.31
C SER A 229 -0.15 -14.16 -13.38
N ARG A 230 -0.42 -14.82 -12.26
CA ARG A 230 -0.33 -16.27 -12.13
C ARG A 230 -1.50 -16.85 -11.38
N ASN A 231 -1.97 -18.01 -11.80
CA ASN A 231 -2.93 -18.76 -11.05
C ASN A 231 -2.29 -19.32 -9.77
N LEU A 232 -2.94 -19.13 -8.64
CA LEU A 232 -2.41 -19.44 -7.31
C LEU A 232 -2.29 -20.95 -7.06
N SER A 233 -3.25 -21.74 -7.55
CA SER A 233 -3.33 -23.17 -7.30
C SER A 233 -2.46 -24.01 -8.26
N THR A 234 -2.23 -23.51 -9.48
CA THR A 234 -1.46 -24.21 -10.52
C THR A 234 -0.06 -23.63 -10.72
N GLY A 235 0.16 -22.37 -10.35
CA GLY A 235 1.39 -21.63 -10.68
C GLY A 235 1.47 -21.19 -12.14
N ASP A 236 0.45 -21.48 -12.95
CA ASP A 236 0.41 -21.16 -14.38
C ASP A 236 0.40 -19.65 -14.60
N THR A 237 1.14 -19.19 -15.61
CA THR A 237 1.12 -17.77 -16.00
C THR A 237 -0.16 -17.46 -16.77
N LEU A 238 -0.97 -16.55 -16.24
CA LEU A 238 -2.18 -16.06 -16.89
C LEU A 238 -1.84 -14.99 -17.94
N TYR A 239 -0.98 -14.04 -17.60
CA TYR A 239 -0.43 -13.06 -18.53
C TYR A 239 0.90 -12.49 -18.06
N ASN A 240 1.68 -11.95 -19.00
CA ASN A 240 3.00 -11.34 -18.77
C ASN A 240 3.17 -10.12 -19.67
N ILE A 241 2.89 -8.93 -19.10
CA ILE A 241 2.89 -7.66 -19.83
C ILE A 241 4.25 -6.99 -19.68
N THR A 242 4.77 -6.43 -20.76
CA THR A 242 5.95 -5.56 -20.70
C THR A 242 5.51 -4.12 -20.53
N ILE A 243 5.97 -3.44 -19.47
CA ILE A 243 5.76 -2.02 -19.26
C ILE A 243 7.05 -1.28 -19.62
N ASN A 244 7.00 -0.54 -20.73
CA ASN A 244 8.14 0.18 -21.29
C ASN A 244 8.33 1.54 -20.58
N GLU A 245 8.77 1.51 -19.34
CA GLU A 245 9.10 2.72 -18.57
C GLU A 245 10.58 2.71 -18.20
N SER A 246 11.29 3.79 -18.55
CA SER A 246 12.71 3.97 -18.22
C SER A 246 12.93 4.36 -16.77
N ASN A 247 11.94 4.99 -16.14
CA ASN A 247 12.08 5.54 -14.81
C ASN A 247 11.96 4.44 -13.74
N PRO A 248 12.83 4.43 -12.71
CA PRO A 248 12.73 3.49 -11.60
C PRO A 248 11.39 3.64 -10.87
N ILE A 249 10.70 2.52 -10.57
CA ILE A 249 9.73 2.49 -9.49
C ILE A 249 10.56 2.66 -8.22
N VAL A 250 10.53 3.86 -7.64
CA VAL A 250 11.18 4.09 -6.34
C VAL A 250 10.42 3.27 -5.32
N PHE A 251 11.15 2.44 -4.57
CA PHE A 251 10.66 1.36 -3.71
C PHE A 251 9.60 1.83 -2.72
N SER A 252 8.35 1.55 -3.05
CA SER A 252 7.21 1.85 -2.20
C SER A 252 6.08 0.89 -2.60
N PRO A 253 5.58 0.06 -1.66
CA PRO A 253 4.44 -0.82 -1.93
C PRO A 253 3.19 -0.01 -2.30
N GLU A 254 3.14 1.26 -1.92
CA GLU A 254 2.05 2.20 -2.23
C GLU A 254 1.94 2.55 -3.72
N ARG A 255 2.85 2.09 -4.59
CA ARG A 255 2.82 2.34 -6.04
C ARG A 255 2.10 1.28 -6.87
N PHE A 256 1.56 0.26 -6.22
CA PHE A 256 0.78 -0.77 -6.87
C PHE A 256 -0.54 -0.94 -6.12
N LEU A 257 -1.63 -1.03 -6.86
CA LEU A 257 -2.96 -1.12 -6.28
C LEU A 257 -3.85 -2.01 -7.14
N VAL A 258 -4.57 -2.93 -6.52
CA VAL A 258 -5.69 -3.62 -7.17
C VAL A 258 -6.98 -3.16 -6.54
N TYR A 259 -7.88 -2.67 -7.38
CA TYR A 259 -9.16 -2.14 -6.94
C TYR A 259 -10.18 -2.27 -8.06
N ASP A 260 -11.39 -2.74 -7.74
CA ASP A 260 -12.51 -2.90 -8.68
C ASP A 260 -12.10 -3.57 -10.01
N GLY A 261 -11.47 -4.74 -9.96
CA GLY A 261 -11.08 -5.49 -11.16
C GLY A 261 -10.02 -4.80 -12.03
N ARG A 262 -9.27 -3.83 -11.48
CA ARG A 262 -8.20 -3.09 -12.18
C ARG A 262 -6.90 -3.14 -11.41
N ILE A 263 -5.81 -3.04 -12.15
CA ILE A 263 -4.44 -2.98 -11.64
C ILE A 263 -3.88 -1.62 -11.99
N PHE A 264 -3.45 -0.89 -10.98
CA PHE A 264 -2.79 0.39 -11.14
C PHE A 264 -1.31 0.24 -10.79
N VAL A 265 -0.45 0.70 -11.70
CA VAL A 265 1.01 0.68 -11.54
C VAL A 265 1.54 2.10 -11.70
N ALA A 266 2.07 2.66 -10.61
CA ALA A 266 2.64 4.00 -10.57
C ALA A 266 4.17 3.99 -10.73
N PHE A 267 4.62 4.79 -11.67
CA PHE A 267 6.02 5.16 -11.93
C PHE A 267 6.27 6.57 -11.39
N GLU A 268 7.45 7.14 -11.62
CA GLU A 268 7.75 8.49 -11.11
C GLU A 268 6.78 9.54 -11.63
N ASP A 269 6.39 9.49 -12.90
CA ASP A 269 5.59 10.50 -13.57
C ASP A 269 4.32 9.93 -14.22
N LYS A 270 4.09 8.62 -14.12
CA LYS A 270 3.02 7.93 -14.83
C LYS A 270 2.26 6.95 -13.97
N VAL A 271 0.98 6.77 -14.29
CA VAL A 271 0.16 5.68 -13.78
C VAL A 271 -0.41 4.92 -14.96
N HIS A 272 -0.24 3.61 -14.98
CA HIS A 272 -0.90 2.73 -15.94
C HIS A 272 -2.03 1.96 -15.25
N CYS A 273 -3.15 1.83 -15.95
CA CYS A 273 -4.28 1.02 -15.52
C CYS A 273 -4.44 -0.17 -16.47
N TYR A 274 -4.54 -1.37 -15.90
CA TYR A 274 -4.77 -2.61 -16.62
C TYR A 274 -6.02 -3.31 -16.10
N GLN A 275 -6.70 -4.04 -16.96
CA GLN A 275 -7.77 -4.94 -16.57
C GLN A 275 -7.15 -6.13 -15.82
N ALA A 276 -7.67 -6.43 -14.62
CA ALA A 276 -7.09 -7.43 -13.74
C ALA A 276 -7.07 -8.85 -14.31
N ASP A 277 -8.12 -9.24 -15.02
CA ASP A 277 -8.33 -10.60 -15.54
C ASP A 277 -7.43 -10.95 -16.74
N SER A 278 -7.14 -9.98 -17.59
CA SER A 278 -6.55 -10.17 -18.92
C SER A 278 -5.24 -9.42 -19.10
N GLY A 279 -4.95 -8.44 -18.23
CA GLY A 279 -3.77 -7.61 -18.36
C GLY A 279 -3.86 -6.56 -19.47
N VAL A 280 -5.03 -6.38 -20.10
CA VAL A 280 -5.24 -5.37 -21.14
C VAL A 280 -5.07 -3.98 -20.55
N LYS A 281 -4.19 -3.17 -21.14
CA LYS A 281 -4.04 -1.76 -20.74
C LYS A 281 -5.32 -1.00 -21.08
N LEU A 282 -5.96 -0.41 -20.06
CA LEU A 282 -7.20 0.35 -20.19
C LEU A 282 -6.89 1.82 -20.48
N TRP A 283 -6.02 2.42 -19.67
CA TRP A 283 -5.61 3.81 -19.82
C TRP A 283 -4.23 4.05 -19.18
N SER A 284 -3.64 5.21 -19.47
CA SER A 284 -2.49 5.71 -18.71
C SER A 284 -2.58 7.21 -18.51
N TYR A 285 -2.08 7.67 -17.38
CA TYR A 285 -1.95 9.06 -17.02
C TYR A 285 -0.47 9.40 -16.94
N THR A 286 -0.07 10.55 -17.50
CA THR A 286 1.27 11.13 -17.31
C THR A 286 1.07 12.47 -16.62
N SER A 287 1.72 12.67 -15.48
CA SER A 287 1.65 13.96 -14.81
C SER A 287 2.49 14.97 -15.59
N SER A 288 1.84 16.05 -16.02
CA SER A 288 2.44 17.08 -16.87
C SER A 288 3.46 17.96 -16.15
N GLN A 289 3.54 17.87 -14.82
CA GLN A 289 4.46 18.69 -14.04
C GLN A 289 5.83 18.01 -13.91
N SER A 290 6.87 18.65 -14.46
CA SER A 290 8.27 18.22 -14.43
C SER A 290 8.87 18.02 -13.02
N GLN A 291 8.11 18.32 -11.95
CA GLN A 291 8.48 18.13 -10.54
C GLN A 291 7.62 17.10 -9.80
N SER A 292 6.60 16.53 -10.46
CA SER A 292 5.64 15.60 -9.85
C SER A 292 6.18 14.17 -9.81
N ASN A 293 7.15 13.92 -8.95
CA ASN A 293 7.49 12.55 -8.58
C ASN A 293 6.30 11.97 -7.78
N ILE A 294 5.48 11.12 -8.39
CA ILE A 294 4.51 10.25 -7.72
C ILE A 294 5.32 9.36 -6.79
N ARG A 295 5.52 9.82 -5.55
CA ARG A 295 6.41 9.18 -4.59
C ARG A 295 5.70 8.56 -3.43
N LEU A 296 4.51 9.07 -3.12
CA LEU A 296 3.81 8.72 -1.88
C LEU A 296 2.81 7.61 -2.10
N GLY A 297 2.36 7.42 -3.34
CA GLY A 297 1.57 6.28 -3.73
C GLY A 297 0.31 6.63 -4.51
N ILE A 298 -0.45 5.59 -4.77
CA ILE A 298 -1.75 5.60 -5.40
C ILE A 298 -2.76 4.87 -4.52
N PHE A 299 -3.97 5.39 -4.48
CA PHE A 299 -5.01 4.90 -3.58
C PHE A 299 -6.37 5.01 -4.26
N ALA A 300 -7.30 4.09 -3.94
CA ALA A 300 -8.62 4.09 -4.54
C ALA A 300 -9.70 4.15 -3.46
N SER A 301 -10.76 4.92 -3.74
CA SER A 301 -11.97 4.97 -2.95
C SER A 301 -13.14 5.41 -3.82
N GLY A 302 -14.23 4.65 -3.81
CA GLY A 302 -15.34 4.86 -4.74
C GLY A 302 -14.86 4.79 -6.19
N ASP A 303 -15.16 5.82 -6.98
CA ASP A 303 -14.75 5.94 -8.38
C ASP A 303 -13.42 6.71 -8.56
N ALA A 304 -12.78 7.14 -7.47
CA ALA A 304 -11.59 7.98 -7.50
C ALA A 304 -10.31 7.18 -7.22
N LEU A 305 -9.35 7.29 -8.15
CA LEU A 305 -7.95 6.94 -7.94
C LEU A 305 -7.18 8.19 -7.57
N VAL A 306 -6.81 8.31 -6.30
CA VAL A 306 -6.00 9.41 -5.77
C VAL A 306 -4.51 9.12 -5.96
N ILE A 307 -3.78 10.09 -6.49
CA ILE A 307 -2.36 10.03 -6.80
C ILE A 307 -1.65 11.11 -5.97
N LEU A 308 -0.69 10.69 -5.16
CA LEU A 308 0.05 11.58 -4.26
C LEU A 308 1.51 11.77 -4.70
N GLY A 309 1.85 13.01 -5.05
CA GLY A 309 3.18 13.44 -5.49
C GLY A 309 4.05 14.01 -4.36
N LYS A 310 5.36 14.14 -4.63
CA LYS A 310 6.37 14.61 -3.67
C LYS A 310 6.19 16.07 -3.23
N THR A 311 5.79 16.94 -4.15
CA THR A 311 5.86 18.41 -3.99
C THR A 311 4.47 19.02 -3.91
N LYS A 312 3.66 18.61 -2.92
CA LYS A 312 2.28 19.08 -2.72
C LYS A 312 1.27 18.61 -3.79
N ASN A 313 1.74 18.23 -4.97
CA ASN A 313 0.90 17.76 -6.05
C ASN A 313 0.05 16.55 -5.65
N SER A 314 -1.27 16.72 -5.72
CA SER A 314 -2.25 15.64 -5.62
C SER A 314 -3.20 15.68 -6.82
N ALA A 315 -3.69 14.52 -7.24
CA ALA A 315 -4.70 14.44 -8.28
C ALA A 315 -5.63 13.27 -7.99
N ALA A 316 -6.88 13.36 -8.45
CA ALA A 316 -7.73 12.18 -8.59
C ALA A 316 -8.13 11.97 -10.03
N ARG A 317 -8.20 10.69 -10.40
CA ARG A 317 -8.64 10.22 -11.70
C ARG A 317 -9.83 9.30 -11.53
N ASN A 318 -10.76 9.31 -12.47
CA ASN A 318 -11.82 8.31 -12.49
C ASN A 318 -11.19 6.93 -12.75
N ILE A 319 -11.50 5.96 -11.91
CA ILE A 319 -10.94 4.61 -11.96
C ILE A 319 -11.22 3.90 -13.28
N ALA A 320 -12.43 4.07 -13.81
CA ALA A 320 -12.85 3.41 -15.04
C ALA A 320 -12.22 4.04 -16.28
N THR A 321 -12.17 5.38 -16.36
CA THR A 321 -11.83 6.10 -17.60
C THR A 321 -10.46 6.76 -17.59
N GLY A 322 -9.84 6.97 -16.43
CA GLY A 322 -8.63 7.77 -16.28
C GLY A 322 -8.85 9.27 -16.43
N GLN A 323 -10.08 9.73 -16.61
CA GLN A 323 -10.42 11.16 -16.72
C GLN A 323 -10.07 11.90 -15.43
N SER A 324 -9.68 13.17 -15.55
CA SER A 324 -9.42 14.03 -14.39
C SER A 324 -10.70 14.23 -13.58
N LEU A 325 -10.64 13.97 -12.28
CA LEU A 325 -11.68 14.41 -11.34
C LEU A 325 -11.29 15.76 -10.77
N TRP A 326 -10.07 15.86 -10.25
CA TRP A 326 -9.49 17.09 -9.73
C TRP A 326 -7.97 17.02 -9.68
N HIS A 327 -7.33 18.18 -9.52
CA HIS A 327 -5.90 18.32 -9.30
C HIS A 327 -5.67 19.52 -8.37
N ASN A 328 -4.95 19.32 -7.28
CA ASN A 328 -4.71 20.34 -6.27
C ASN A 328 -3.30 20.26 -5.70
N ASP A 329 -2.75 21.43 -5.38
CA ASP A 329 -1.57 21.57 -4.53
C ASP A 329 -1.98 21.48 -3.06
N LEU A 330 -1.58 20.41 -2.40
CA LEU A 330 -1.76 20.21 -0.98
C LEU A 330 -0.89 21.20 -0.22
N ASP A 331 -1.49 21.98 0.66
CA ASP A 331 -0.75 23.03 1.33
C ASP A 331 0.35 22.49 2.29
N VAL A 332 0.32 21.20 2.63
CA VAL A 332 1.38 20.52 3.41
C VAL A 332 2.49 19.94 2.53
N PHE A 333 3.74 20.22 2.90
CA PHE A 333 4.90 19.59 2.29
C PHE A 333 5.00 18.12 2.70
N LEU A 334 4.65 17.19 1.80
CA LEU A 334 4.63 15.74 2.05
C LEU A 334 6.02 15.07 2.04
N ASN A 335 7.08 15.82 2.36
CA ASN A 335 8.46 15.32 2.29
C ASN A 335 8.86 14.50 3.53
N THR A 336 7.97 14.32 4.49
CA THR A 336 8.13 13.41 5.64
C THR A 336 7.40 12.10 5.36
N ALA A 337 7.91 10.98 5.88
CA ALA A 337 7.36 9.63 5.67
C ALA A 337 5.84 9.61 5.90
N VAL A 338 5.08 9.67 4.81
CA VAL A 338 3.62 9.73 4.88
C VAL A 338 3.15 8.30 5.16
N SER A 339 2.46 8.07 6.27
CA SER A 339 1.70 6.84 6.45
C SER A 339 0.63 6.76 5.36
N ASN A 340 0.33 5.55 4.91
CA ASN A 340 -0.74 5.30 3.94
C ASN A 340 -2.00 6.11 4.33
N PRO A 341 -2.55 6.91 3.40
CA PRO A 341 -3.78 7.62 3.66
C PRO A 341 -4.91 6.66 3.98
N ILE A 342 -5.84 7.16 4.77
CA ILE A 342 -7.08 6.48 5.13
C ILE A 342 -8.21 7.13 4.38
N PHE A 343 -9.12 6.30 3.85
CA PHE A 343 -10.33 6.77 3.19
C PHE A 343 -11.52 6.48 4.09
N PHE A 344 -12.27 7.51 4.43
CA PHE A 344 -13.48 7.40 5.25
C PHE A 344 -14.43 8.58 4.97
N ASN A 345 -15.74 8.33 4.90
CA ASN A 345 -16.78 9.35 4.68
C ASN A 345 -16.44 10.33 3.54
N ASN A 346 -16.11 9.77 2.37
CA ASN A 346 -15.73 10.53 1.17
C ASN A 346 -14.51 11.46 1.36
N ARG A 347 -13.65 11.14 2.33
CA ARG A 347 -12.46 11.92 2.65
C ARG A 347 -11.22 11.06 2.69
N MET A 348 -10.11 11.66 2.29
CA MET A 348 -8.78 11.11 2.48
C MET A 348 -8.10 11.81 3.65
N PHE A 349 -7.57 11.03 4.58
CA PHE A 349 -6.80 11.46 5.74
C PHE A 349 -5.35 11.02 5.54
N TYR A 350 -4.38 11.92 5.68
CA TYR A 350 -2.95 11.59 5.55
C TYR A 350 -2.14 12.16 6.73
N SER A 351 -0.96 11.58 6.97
CA SER A 351 -0.08 11.94 8.10
C SER A 351 0.71 13.23 7.86
N GLY A 352 1.17 13.85 8.96
CA GLY A 352 1.88 15.13 8.97
C GLY A 352 1.01 16.20 9.61
N ALA A 353 -0.05 16.59 8.91
CA ALA A 353 -1.24 17.21 9.49
C ALA A 353 -2.42 16.34 9.05
N ILE A 354 -3.35 15.99 9.95
CA ILE A 354 -4.55 15.27 9.52
C ILE A 354 -5.42 16.29 8.77
N SER A 355 -5.28 16.32 7.46
CA SER A 355 -6.20 17.01 6.56
C SER A 355 -7.24 16.02 6.07
N GLY A 356 -8.50 16.44 6.01
CA GLY A 356 -9.56 15.70 5.32
C GLY A 356 -9.75 16.28 3.93
N ILE A 357 -9.21 15.63 2.90
CA ILE A 357 -9.43 16.02 1.51
C ILE A 357 -10.75 15.41 1.05
N ASN A 358 -11.69 16.24 0.61
CA ASN A 358 -12.92 15.78 -0.02
C ASN A 358 -12.61 15.09 -1.36
N LEU A 359 -13.01 13.84 -1.54
CA LEU A 359 -12.66 13.07 -2.74
C LEU A 359 -13.41 13.50 -4.00
N GLU A 360 -14.52 14.23 -3.88
CA GLU A 360 -15.24 14.77 -5.03
C GLU A 360 -14.58 16.03 -5.58
N THR A 361 -14.10 16.90 -4.69
CA THR A 361 -13.59 18.23 -5.06
C THR A 361 -12.08 18.35 -5.00
N GLY A 362 -11.42 17.46 -4.25
CA GLY A 362 -10.00 17.51 -3.92
C GLY A 362 -9.61 18.63 -2.96
N ILE A 363 -10.58 19.36 -2.40
CA ILE A 363 -10.34 20.50 -1.51
C ILE A 363 -10.15 19.98 -0.07
N ASP A 364 -9.23 20.61 0.67
CA ASP A 364 -9.09 20.43 2.13
C ASP A 364 -10.37 20.95 2.82
N ASP A 365 -11.24 20.06 3.31
CA ASP A 365 -12.45 20.46 4.06
C ASP A 365 -12.10 21.07 5.41
N TRP A 366 -11.05 20.53 6.04
CA TRP A 366 -10.54 20.94 7.34
C TRP A 366 -9.11 20.39 7.53
N ARG A 367 -8.38 20.99 8.48
CA ARG A 367 -7.07 20.53 8.89
C ARG A 367 -6.96 20.50 10.40
N PHE A 368 -6.55 19.36 10.94
CA PHE A 368 -6.15 19.20 12.32
C PHE A 368 -4.62 19.27 12.40
N SER A 369 -4.14 20.43 12.85
CA SER A 369 -2.72 20.65 13.15
C SER A 369 -2.39 19.95 14.46
N ALA A 370 -2.18 18.64 14.39
CA ALA A 370 -1.48 17.94 15.46
C ALA A 370 0.01 17.87 15.15
N ASP A 371 0.80 17.78 16.21
CA ASP A 371 2.17 17.29 16.13
C ASP A 371 2.21 15.97 15.35
N LEU A 372 3.29 15.73 14.62
CA LEU A 372 3.48 14.65 13.63
C LEU A 372 2.67 13.38 13.95
N ILE A 373 1.53 13.19 13.27
CA ILE A 373 0.72 11.97 13.38
C ILE A 373 1.19 10.97 12.34
N THR A 374 1.52 9.75 12.75
CA THR A 374 1.90 8.64 11.86
C THR A 374 1.13 7.37 12.18
N GLY A 375 1.30 6.34 11.34
CA GLY A 375 0.76 4.99 11.61
C GLY A 375 -0.76 4.94 11.74
N MET A 376 -1.49 5.82 11.04
CA MET A 376 -2.92 5.91 11.25
C MET A 376 -3.65 4.60 10.86
N ARG A 377 -4.74 4.28 11.56
CA ARG A 377 -5.69 3.21 11.24
C ARG A 377 -7.11 3.66 11.57
N TYR A 378 -8.11 3.26 10.80
CA TYR A 378 -9.50 3.60 11.05
C TYR A 378 -10.33 2.35 11.34
N SER A 379 -11.16 2.41 12.38
CA SER A 379 -12.18 1.40 12.70
C SER A 379 -13.56 1.91 12.27
N PRO A 380 -14.15 1.35 11.20
CA PRO A 380 -15.52 1.68 10.82
C PRO A 380 -16.54 1.32 11.90
N GLU A 381 -16.34 0.21 12.62
CA GLU A 381 -17.23 -0.27 13.68
C GLU A 381 -17.29 0.70 14.86
N LEU A 382 -16.15 1.30 15.21
CA LEU A 382 -16.06 2.25 16.30
C LEU A 382 -16.33 3.70 15.87
N ASN A 383 -16.20 3.97 14.57
CA ASN A 383 -16.02 5.30 14.02
C ASN A 383 -14.88 6.08 14.71
N ILE A 384 -13.73 5.40 14.88
CA ILE A 384 -12.54 5.93 15.56
C ILE A 384 -11.33 5.82 14.63
N LEU A 385 -10.59 6.92 14.53
CA LEU A 385 -9.28 7.00 13.90
C LEU A 385 -8.21 6.86 14.97
N PHE A 386 -7.37 5.84 14.87
CA PHE A 386 -6.19 5.66 15.71
C PHE A 386 -4.96 6.20 14.99
N GLY A 387 -4.01 6.76 15.73
CA GLY A 387 -2.74 7.21 15.20
C GLY A 387 -1.68 7.34 16.28
N ILE A 388 -0.45 7.62 15.84
CA ILE A 388 0.67 7.89 16.73
C ILE A 388 0.99 9.35 16.65
N LYS A 389 0.75 10.07 17.75
CA LYS A 389 1.14 11.46 17.89
C LYS A 389 2.55 11.52 18.45
N GLY A 390 3.49 12.09 17.71
CA GLY A 390 4.84 12.39 18.19
C GLY A 390 4.99 13.88 18.49
N ASP A 391 5.62 14.26 19.60
CA ASP A 391 6.03 15.64 19.85
C ASP A 391 7.48 15.91 19.37
N LEU A 392 7.92 17.17 19.44
CA LEU A 392 9.31 17.55 19.07
C LEU A 392 10.38 16.92 19.99
N ASN A 393 9.99 16.44 21.17
CA ASN A 393 10.87 15.77 22.11
C ASN A 393 10.97 14.25 21.84
N GLY A 394 10.22 13.76 20.85
CA GLY A 394 10.19 12.34 20.48
C GLY A 394 9.29 11.49 21.37
N ILE A 395 8.47 12.10 22.25
CA ILE A 395 7.46 11.38 23.03
C ILE A 395 6.39 10.92 22.05
N LYS A 396 6.08 9.62 22.05
CA LYS A 396 5.09 9.03 21.14
C LYS A 396 3.89 8.56 21.93
N GLN A 397 2.72 9.02 21.54
CA GLN A 397 1.45 8.64 22.15
C GLN A 397 0.60 7.89 21.14
N VAL A 398 -0.07 6.83 21.57
CA VAL A 398 -1.19 6.28 20.81
C VAL A 398 -2.41 7.14 21.12
N VAL A 399 -3.06 7.66 20.09
CA VAL A 399 -4.21 8.56 20.23
C VAL A 399 -5.38 8.01 19.43
N ALA A 400 -6.57 8.09 20.02
CA ALA A 400 -7.84 7.79 19.37
C ALA A 400 -8.64 9.07 19.14
N TYR A 401 -9.08 9.28 17.91
CA TYR A 401 -9.88 10.41 17.48
C TYR A 401 -11.27 9.95 17.06
N LYS A 402 -12.31 10.59 17.60
CA LYS A 402 -13.68 10.48 17.08
C LYS A 402 -13.85 11.47 15.95
N TYR A 403 -14.45 11.03 14.85
CA TYR A 403 -14.94 11.96 13.83
C TYR A 403 -16.34 12.46 14.23
N GLN A 404 -16.48 13.77 14.37
CA GLN A 404 -17.76 14.48 14.54
C GLN A 404 -18.23 14.95 13.17
N GLU A 405 -19.45 14.55 12.77
CA GLU A 405 -20.03 14.92 11.48
C GLU A 405 -20.40 16.40 11.37
#